data_AF-A0A960ILK5-F1
#
_entry.id   AF-A0A960ILK5-F1
#
_cell.length_a   1.000
_cell.length_b   1.000
_cell.length_c   1.000
_cell.angle_alpha   90.00
_cell.angle_beta   90.00
_cell.angle_gamma   90.00
#
_symmetry.space_group_name_H-M   'P 1'
#
loop_
_entity.id
_entity.type
_entity.pdbx_description
1 polymer ?
#
loop_
_entity_poly.entity_id
_entity_poly.type
_entity_poly.pdbx_seq_one_letter_code
_entity_poly.pdbx_strand_id
1 'polypeptide(L)'
;MIELDAATVLLQWAAGGLFFCWLTTRRREVGLGYGWMLRGTYGLMGVLALVIGLRTDAVVLREVGSIGLVAGATVALVVSIVRRRAGVLGQRQVVERRSARVAAMTGIDREEQRFDADAAEFPPALDLVAPLFGLVGIVAGAVAADGPTGLSIARVVVGAAFLGAISDAMLLGHWYLVQPGLARSPLLELVRWTGALWLPELVVLLWPTGMWSVLNG
;
A
#
# COMPACT_ATOMS: atom_id res chain seq x y z
N MET A 1 30.27 2.42 1.12
CA MET A 1 29.11 2.10 0.27
C MET A 1 27.88 2.14 1.16
N ILE A 2 26.69 2.48 0.65
CA ILE A 2 25.46 2.39 1.45
C ILE A 2 25.09 0.90 1.52
N GLU A 3 25.12 0.31 2.70
CA GLU A 3 24.71 -1.08 2.90
C GLU A 3 23.18 -1.20 2.91
N LEU A 4 22.66 -2.16 2.15
CA LEU A 4 21.23 -2.42 2.07
C LEU A 4 20.81 -3.33 3.24
N ASP A 5 20.21 -2.72 4.26
CA ASP A 5 19.59 -3.45 5.35
C ASP A 5 18.24 -4.06 4.92
N ALA A 6 18.14 -5.38 5.01
CA ALA A 6 16.95 -6.14 4.62
C ALA A 6 15.69 -5.72 5.40
N ALA A 7 15.82 -5.33 6.68
CA ALA A 7 14.69 -4.88 7.47
C ALA A 7 14.11 -3.57 6.91
N THR A 8 14.98 -2.60 6.61
CA THR A 8 14.59 -1.33 5.99
C THR A 8 13.98 -1.55 4.60
N VAL A 9 14.54 -2.46 3.79
CA VAL A 9 13.99 -2.78 2.46
C VAL A 9 12.58 -3.38 2.55
N LEU A 10 12.32 -4.29 3.48
CA LEU A 10 10.97 -4.84 3.66
C LEU A 10 9.99 -3.80 4.19
N LEU A 11 10.43 -2.95 5.12
CA LEU A 11 9.61 -1.87 5.67
C LEU A 11 9.27 -0.83 4.60
N GLN A 12 10.21 -0.47 3.72
CA GLN A 12 9.97 0.46 2.61
C GLN A 12 8.92 -0.07 1.64
N TRP A 13 8.97 -1.37 1.33
CA TRP A 13 8.01 -2.00 0.43
C TRP A 13 6.62 -2.05 1.08
N ALA A 14 6.56 -2.43 2.35
CA ALA A 14 5.30 -2.44 3.10
C ALA A 14 4.68 -1.03 3.21
N ALA A 15 5.47 -0.02 3.54
CA ALA A 15 5.01 1.36 3.68
C ALA A 15 4.50 1.91 2.34
N GLY A 16 5.27 1.74 1.26
CA GLY A 16 4.86 2.12 -0.09
C GLY A 16 3.57 1.44 -0.53
N GLY A 17 3.52 0.11 -0.40
CA GLY A 17 2.36 -0.69 -0.75
C GLY A 17 1.09 -0.29 0.03
N LEU A 18 1.20 -0.02 1.33
CA LEU A 18 0.05 0.44 2.13
C LEU A 18 -0.39 1.87 1.78
N PHE A 19 0.54 2.75 1.41
CA PHE A 19 0.19 4.08 0.90
C PHE A 19 -0.59 3.99 -0.42
N PHE A 20 -0.16 3.14 -1.35
CA PHE A 20 -0.88 2.92 -2.61
C PHE A 20 -2.18 2.12 -2.43
N CYS A 21 -2.28 1.29 -1.39
CA CYS A 21 -3.53 0.68 -0.96
C CYS A 21 -4.55 1.75 -0.53
N TRP A 22 -4.13 2.74 0.27
CA TRP A 22 -4.98 3.88 0.57
C TRP A 22 -5.37 4.62 -0.71
N LEU A 23 -4.39 4.93 -1.58
CA LEU A 23 -4.61 5.68 -2.80
C LEU A 23 -5.69 5.02 -3.68
N THR A 24 -5.64 3.71 -3.85
CA THR A 24 -6.58 2.95 -4.69
C THR A 24 -7.94 2.75 -4.04
N THR A 25 -8.00 2.61 -2.72
CA THR A 25 -9.25 2.32 -2.00
C THR A 25 -9.97 3.57 -1.47
N ARG A 26 -9.32 4.74 -1.42
CA ARG A 26 -9.91 5.97 -0.83
C ARG A 26 -11.18 6.45 -1.49
N ARG A 27 -11.32 6.22 -2.80
CA ARG A 27 -12.54 6.58 -3.56
C ARG A 27 -13.68 5.59 -3.33
N ARG A 28 -13.42 4.48 -2.63
CA ARG A 28 -14.38 3.38 -2.42
C ARG A 28 -14.97 2.90 -3.75
N GLU A 29 -14.11 2.65 -4.73
CA GLU A 29 -14.51 2.10 -6.04
C GLU A 29 -14.03 0.64 -6.21
N VAL A 30 -12.95 0.27 -5.51
CA VAL A 30 -12.35 -1.07 -5.55
C VAL A 30 -12.93 -1.94 -4.43
N GLY A 31 -13.20 -3.22 -4.69
CA GLY A 31 -13.83 -4.12 -3.73
C GLY A 31 -13.02 -4.32 -2.44
N LEU A 32 -13.72 -4.64 -1.34
CA LEU A 32 -13.09 -4.85 -0.01
C LEU A 32 -12.01 -5.94 -0.04
N GLY A 33 -12.22 -7.01 -0.80
CA GLY A 33 -11.28 -8.13 -0.90
C GLY A 33 -9.89 -7.72 -1.39
N TYR A 34 -9.81 -6.79 -2.35
CA TYR A 34 -8.54 -6.23 -2.81
C TYR A 34 -7.79 -5.54 -1.68
N GLY A 35 -8.51 -4.67 -0.95
CA GLY A 35 -7.94 -3.98 0.19
C GLY A 35 -7.53 -4.94 1.33
N TRP A 36 -8.26 -6.04 1.55
CA TRP A 36 -7.86 -7.05 2.55
C TRP A 36 -6.58 -7.75 2.14
N MET A 37 -6.47 -8.12 0.87
CA MET A 37 -5.27 -8.75 0.31
C MET A 37 -4.05 -7.85 0.50
N LEU A 38 -4.13 -6.58 0.10
CA LEU A 38 -3.00 -5.64 0.24
C LEU A 38 -2.62 -5.42 1.71
N ARG A 39 -3.58 -5.14 2.59
CA ARG A 39 -3.33 -4.95 4.02
C ARG A 39 -2.70 -6.18 4.66
N GLY A 40 -3.17 -7.38 4.30
CA GLY A 40 -2.64 -8.65 4.78
C GLY A 40 -1.21 -8.88 4.31
N THR A 41 -0.95 -8.75 3.00
CA THR A 41 0.37 -8.98 2.41
C THR A 41 1.40 -7.97 2.93
N TYR A 42 1.12 -6.67 2.83
CA TYR A 42 2.08 -5.66 3.30
C TYR A 42 2.18 -5.59 4.82
N GLY A 43 1.10 -5.92 5.54
CA GLY A 43 1.15 -6.11 6.99
C GLY A 43 2.09 -7.25 7.38
N LEU A 44 2.03 -8.39 6.67
CA LEU A 44 2.95 -9.51 6.86
C LEU A 44 4.39 -9.12 6.53
N MET A 45 4.61 -8.35 5.45
CA MET A 45 5.94 -7.82 5.13
C MET A 45 6.47 -6.89 6.22
N GLY A 46 5.61 -6.07 6.84
CA GLY A 46 5.95 -5.26 8.01
C GLY A 46 6.35 -6.11 9.23
N VAL A 47 5.66 -7.22 9.47
CA VAL A 47 6.05 -8.19 10.52
C VAL A 47 7.42 -8.80 10.21
N LEU A 48 7.67 -9.19 8.96
CA LEU A 48 8.97 -9.72 8.56
C LEU A 48 10.07 -8.68 8.72
N ALA A 49 9.82 -7.42 8.36
CA ALA A 49 10.76 -6.32 8.58
C ALA A 49 11.13 -6.18 10.06
N LEU A 50 10.13 -6.17 10.96
CA LEU A 50 10.34 -6.12 12.41
C LEU A 50 11.14 -7.32 12.93
N VAL A 51 10.78 -8.53 12.50
CA VAL A 51 11.47 -9.75 12.95
C VAL A 51 12.92 -9.78 12.49
N ILE A 52 13.20 -9.35 11.26
CA ILE A 52 14.57 -9.28 10.74
C ILE A 52 15.35 -8.19 11.48
N GLY A 53 14.78 -7.00 11.63
CA GLY A 53 15.42 -5.87 12.28
C GLY A 53 15.80 -6.14 13.75
N LEU A 54 14.96 -6.89 14.47
CA LEU A 54 15.26 -7.32 15.84
C LEU A 54 16.31 -8.43 15.94
N ARG A 55 16.62 -9.14 14.84
CA ARG A 55 17.58 -10.26 14.82
C ARG A 55 18.95 -9.92 14.24
N THR A 56 19.05 -8.87 13.43
CA THR A 56 20.31 -8.43 12.81
C THR A 56 20.86 -7.22 13.57
N ASP A 57 20.47 -6.01 13.17
CA ASP A 57 20.93 -4.75 13.73
C ASP A 57 19.73 -3.86 14.06
N ALA A 58 19.34 -3.82 15.33
CA ALA A 58 18.15 -3.12 15.77
C ALA A 58 18.35 -1.59 15.77
N VAL A 59 17.56 -0.89 14.95
CA VAL A 59 17.44 0.57 14.99
C VAL A 59 16.13 0.90 15.70
N VAL A 60 16.21 1.39 16.95
CA VAL A 60 15.04 1.58 17.83
C VAL A 60 13.89 2.29 17.12
N LEU A 61 14.18 3.40 16.43
CA LEU A 61 13.13 4.18 15.76
C LEU A 61 12.57 3.49 14.50
N ARG A 62 13.39 2.67 13.80
CA ARG A 62 12.92 1.80 12.72
C ARG A 62 11.93 0.77 13.26
N GLU A 63 12.27 0.10 14.37
CA GLU A 63 11.42 -0.94 14.95
C GLU A 63 10.11 -0.39 15.52
N VAL A 64 10.16 0.78 16.18
CA VAL A 64 8.94 1.48 16.61
C VAL A 64 8.06 1.83 15.40
N GLY A 65 8.68 2.28 14.30
CA GLY A 65 7.98 2.51 13.02
C GLY A 65 7.37 1.23 12.44
N SER A 66 8.10 0.11 12.43
CA SER A 66 7.61 -1.21 12.00
C SER A 66 6.42 -1.68 12.84
N ILE A 67 6.50 -1.55 14.17
CA ILE A 67 5.40 -1.88 15.09
C ILE A 67 4.18 -1.01 14.80
N GLY A 68 4.37 0.30 14.64
CA GLY A 68 3.30 1.23 14.31
C GLY A 68 2.63 0.93 12.96
N LEU A 69 3.43 0.56 11.95
CA LEU A 69 2.93 0.14 10.64
C LEU A 69 2.09 -1.14 10.75
N VAL A 70 2.60 -2.17 11.44
CA VAL A 70 1.89 -3.45 11.62
C VAL A 70 0.60 -3.25 12.40
N ALA A 71 0.64 -2.48 13.48
CA ALA A 71 -0.55 -2.15 14.28
C ALA A 71 -1.59 -1.39 13.44
N GLY A 72 -1.16 -0.36 12.70
CA GLY A 72 -2.03 0.42 11.82
C GLY A 72 -2.68 -0.45 10.74
N ALA A 73 -1.90 -1.29 10.06
CA ALA A 73 -2.40 -2.18 9.01
C ALA A 73 -3.40 -3.21 9.57
N THR A 74 -3.12 -3.75 10.76
CA THR A 74 -3.98 -4.71 11.46
C THR A 74 -5.29 -4.06 11.87
N VAL A 75 -5.24 -2.87 12.49
CA VAL A 75 -6.45 -2.12 12.88
C VAL A 75 -7.30 -1.78 11.65
N ALA A 76 -6.68 -1.28 10.57
CA ALA A 76 -7.40 -0.99 9.33
C ALA A 76 -8.06 -2.25 8.75
N LEU A 77 -7.35 -3.39 8.72
CA LEU A 77 -7.88 -4.67 8.25
C LEU A 77 -9.06 -5.14 9.11
N VAL A 78 -8.92 -5.13 10.44
CA VAL A 78 -9.98 -5.53 11.37
C VAL A 78 -11.21 -4.65 11.21
N VAL A 79 -11.05 -3.32 11.16
CA VAL A 79 -12.17 -2.39 10.97
C VAL A 79 -12.85 -2.64 9.62
N SER A 80 -12.09 -2.92 8.57
CA SER A 80 -12.63 -3.26 7.25
C SER A 80 -13.45 -4.57 7.27
N ILE A 81 -12.97 -5.59 8.00
CA ILE A 81 -13.68 -6.88 8.16
C ILE A 81 -14.95 -6.72 9.00
N VAL A 82 -14.92 -5.92 10.07
CA VAL A 82 -16.08 -5.64 10.92
C VAL A 82 -17.14 -4.86 10.14
N ARG A 83 -16.72 -3.86 9.36
CA ARG A 83 -17.61 -3.00 8.56
C ARG A 83 -17.96 -3.57 7.18
N ARG A 84 -17.61 -4.84 6.90
CA ARG A 84 -17.82 -5.48 5.59
C ARG A 84 -19.27 -5.49 5.12
N ARG A 85 -20.24 -5.44 6.05
CA ARG A 85 -21.69 -5.41 5.75
C ARG A 85 -22.11 -4.15 5.01
N ALA A 86 -21.40 -3.03 5.20
CA ALA A 86 -21.67 -1.79 4.47
C ALA A 86 -21.30 -1.92 2.98
N GLY A 87 -20.28 -2.70 2.62
CA GLY A 87 -19.81 -2.80 1.24
C GLY A 87 -19.13 -1.52 0.74
N VAL A 88 -19.12 -1.34 -0.59
CA VAL A 88 -18.39 -0.28 -1.30
C VAL A 88 -19.33 0.44 -2.28
N LEU A 89 -19.09 1.73 -2.52
CA LEU A 89 -19.86 2.53 -3.49
C LEU A 89 -19.79 1.89 -4.88
N GLY A 90 -20.92 1.80 -5.56
CA GLY A 90 -21.04 1.20 -6.90
C GLY A 90 -21.16 -0.33 -6.94
N GLN A 91 -20.57 -1.07 -6.00
CA GLN A 91 -20.71 -2.53 -5.94
C GLN A 91 -22.18 -2.94 -5.69
N ARG A 92 -22.90 -2.19 -4.85
CA ARG A 92 -24.35 -2.38 -4.60
C ARG A 92 -25.16 -2.29 -5.90
N GLN A 93 -24.99 -1.19 -6.64
CA GLN A 93 -25.74 -0.93 -7.87
C GLN A 93 -25.40 -1.91 -9.00
N VAL A 94 -24.14 -2.36 -9.10
CA VAL A 94 -23.72 -3.34 -10.13
C VAL A 94 -24.24 -4.73 -9.80
N VAL A 95 -24.19 -5.15 -8.53
CA VAL A 95 -24.77 -6.43 -8.09
C VAL A 95 -26.28 -6.44 -8.29
N GLU A 96 -26.99 -5.38 -7.87
CA GLU A 96 -28.44 -5.23 -8.08
C GLU A 96 -28.81 -5.28 -9.58
N ARG A 97 -28.14 -4.51 -10.44
CA ARG A 97 -28.42 -4.52 -11.89
C ARG A 97 -28.13 -5.88 -12.54
N ARG A 98 -27.06 -6.56 -12.11
CA ARG A 98 -26.70 -7.89 -12.62
C ARG A 98 -27.71 -8.93 -12.17
N SER A 99 -28.10 -8.91 -10.89
CA SER A 99 -29.11 -9.81 -10.34
C SER A 99 -30.45 -9.60 -11.04
N ALA A 100 -30.89 -8.36 -11.22
CA ALA A 100 -32.11 -8.05 -11.96
C ALA A 100 -32.08 -8.59 -13.40
N ARG A 101 -30.93 -8.44 -14.09
CA ARG A 101 -30.74 -8.97 -15.45
C ARG A 101 -30.72 -10.49 -15.50
N VAL A 102 -30.07 -11.15 -14.54
CA VAL A 102 -29.98 -12.61 -14.46
C VAL A 102 -31.33 -13.21 -14.06
N ALA A 103 -32.05 -12.62 -13.10
CA ALA A 103 -33.40 -13.02 -12.73
C ALA A 103 -34.36 -12.88 -13.93
N ALA A 104 -34.28 -11.78 -14.68
CA ALA A 104 -35.05 -11.59 -15.91
C ALA A 104 -34.71 -12.62 -17.01
N MET A 105 -33.47 -13.10 -17.08
CA MET A 105 -33.03 -14.09 -18.09
C MET A 105 -33.27 -15.54 -17.69
N THR A 106 -33.23 -15.86 -16.39
CA THR A 106 -33.18 -17.25 -15.90
C THR A 106 -34.37 -17.64 -15.04
N GLY A 107 -35.15 -16.68 -14.53
CA GLY A 107 -36.22 -16.92 -13.56
C GLY A 107 -35.74 -17.41 -12.20
N ILE A 108 -34.42 -17.50 -11.98
CA ILE A 108 -33.81 -17.95 -10.74
C ILE A 108 -33.53 -16.73 -9.88
N ASP A 109 -34.25 -16.62 -8.76
CA ASP A 109 -33.99 -15.63 -7.74
C ASP A 109 -32.84 -16.14 -6.85
N ARG A 110 -31.66 -15.56 -7.01
CA ARG A 110 -30.45 -15.98 -6.31
C ARG A 110 -30.38 -15.20 -4.99
N GLU A 111 -30.12 -15.88 -3.86
CA GLU A 111 -29.93 -15.21 -2.57
C GLU A 111 -28.96 -14.03 -2.72
N GLU A 112 -29.50 -12.82 -2.57
CA GLU A 112 -28.78 -11.59 -2.80
C GLU A 112 -27.70 -11.40 -1.73
N GLN A 113 -26.51 -10.97 -2.14
CA GLN A 113 -25.53 -10.42 -1.20
C GLN A 113 -26.04 -9.04 -0.77
N ARG A 114 -26.94 -9.02 0.21
CA ARG A 114 -27.62 -7.81 0.67
C ARG A 114 -26.68 -7.04 1.60
N PHE A 115 -26.18 -5.91 1.11
CA PHE A 115 -25.40 -4.98 1.93
C PHE A 115 -26.34 -4.20 2.84
N ASP A 116 -25.91 -4.00 4.08
CA ASP A 116 -26.64 -3.23 5.07
C ASP A 116 -26.43 -1.74 4.80
N ALA A 117 -27.51 -1.05 4.42
CA ALA A 117 -27.47 0.37 4.07
C ALA A 117 -27.19 1.26 5.28
N ASP A 118 -27.56 0.81 6.48
CA ASP A 118 -27.42 1.55 7.73
C ASP A 118 -26.09 1.24 8.44
N ALA A 119 -25.36 0.23 7.98
CA ALA A 119 -24.05 -0.11 8.53
C ALA A 119 -23.00 0.97 8.22
N ALA A 120 -22.19 1.31 9.23
CA ALA A 120 -21.11 2.27 9.08
C ALA A 120 -20.05 1.78 8.08
N GLU A 121 -19.72 2.62 7.09
CA GLU A 121 -18.70 2.33 6.08
C GLU A 121 -17.28 2.39 6.64
N PHE A 122 -16.34 1.71 5.97
CA PHE A 122 -14.92 1.78 6.31
C PHE A 122 -14.36 3.20 6.09
N PRO A 123 -13.72 3.83 7.09
CA PRO A 123 -13.12 5.16 6.95
C PRO A 123 -11.73 5.06 6.29
N PRO A 124 -11.53 5.59 5.07
CA PRO A 124 -10.28 5.39 4.33
C PRO A 124 -9.05 6.00 5.00
N ALA A 125 -9.23 7.04 5.81
CA ALA A 125 -8.12 7.67 6.53
C ALA A 125 -7.35 6.70 7.45
N LEU A 126 -7.96 5.59 7.87
CA LEU A 126 -7.26 4.56 8.65
C LEU A 126 -6.10 3.92 7.88
N ASP A 127 -6.19 3.84 6.55
CA ASP A 127 -5.11 3.27 5.74
C ASP A 127 -3.88 4.16 5.65
N LEU A 128 -3.97 5.44 6.05
CA LEU A 128 -2.81 6.33 6.12
C LEU A 128 -1.98 6.14 7.40
N VAL A 129 -2.55 5.55 8.46
CA VAL A 129 -1.86 5.39 9.74
C VAL A 129 -0.60 4.53 9.57
N ALA A 130 -0.75 3.38 8.92
CA ALA A 130 0.35 2.44 8.72
C ALA A 130 1.52 3.01 7.88
N PRO A 131 1.30 3.59 6.68
CA PRO A 131 2.38 4.17 5.89
C PRO A 131 3.02 5.40 6.54
N LEU A 132 2.32 6.16 7.40
CA LEU A 132 2.93 7.26 8.15
C LEU A 132 3.97 6.74 9.16
N PHE A 133 3.64 5.69 9.92
CA PHE A 133 4.61 5.04 10.80
C PHE A 133 5.74 4.36 10.01
N GLY A 134 5.40 3.73 8.89
CA GLY A 134 6.36 3.18 7.95
C GLY A 134 7.37 4.22 7.47
N LEU A 135 6.89 5.41 7.07
CA LEU A 135 7.74 6.52 6.63
C LEU A 135 8.74 6.94 7.72
N VAL A 136 8.28 7.06 8.97
CA VAL A 136 9.17 7.35 10.11
C VAL A 136 10.22 6.26 10.26
N GLY A 137 9.81 4.99 10.20
CA GLY A 137 10.71 3.86 10.38
C GLY A 137 11.76 3.73 9.26
N ILE A 138 11.37 3.95 8.01
CA ILE A 138 12.30 3.85 6.87
C ILE A 138 13.28 5.03 6.83
N VAL A 139 12.84 6.24 7.23
CA VAL A 139 13.76 7.39 7.38
C VAL A 139 14.75 7.12 8.49
N ALA A 140 14.31 6.54 9.62
CA ALA A 140 15.20 6.15 10.70
C ALA A 140 16.22 5.08 10.26
N GLY A 141 15.79 4.05 9.53
CA GLY A 141 16.68 3.04 8.96
C GLY A 141 17.68 3.65 7.97
N ALA A 142 17.24 4.58 7.12
CA ALA A 142 18.10 5.27 6.17
C ALA A 142 19.14 6.20 6.84
N VAL A 143 18.78 6.83 7.97
CA VAL A 143 19.69 7.65 8.78
C VAL A 143 20.73 6.79 9.49
N ALA A 144 20.33 5.60 9.94
CA ALA A 144 21.23 4.65 10.59
C ALA A 144 22.16 3.91 9.61
N ALA A 145 21.86 3.94 8.31
CA ALA A 145 22.70 3.32 7.28
C ALA A 145 23.98 4.11 7.06
N ASP A 146 25.09 3.38 6.83
CA ASP A 146 26.38 3.99 6.53
C ASP A 146 26.37 4.78 5.21
N GLY A 147 27.09 5.91 5.19
CA GLY A 147 27.28 6.74 4.00
C GLY A 147 26.51 8.06 3.99
N PRO A 148 26.28 8.68 2.82
CA PRO A 148 25.65 9.99 2.74
C PRO A 148 24.16 9.93 3.11
N THR A 149 23.81 10.46 4.28
CA THR A 149 22.45 10.40 4.87
C THR A 149 21.37 10.92 3.92
N GLY A 150 21.59 12.07 3.27
CA GLY A 150 20.60 12.65 2.35
C GLY A 150 20.30 11.74 1.15
N LEU A 151 21.32 11.08 0.61
CA LEU A 151 21.15 10.13 -0.50
C LEU A 151 20.46 8.84 -0.04
N SER A 152 20.82 8.34 1.14
CA SER A 152 20.18 7.16 1.75
C SER A 152 18.68 7.39 1.94
N ILE A 153 18.29 8.51 2.55
CA ILE A 153 16.88 8.89 2.75
C ILE A 153 16.16 9.03 1.41
N ALA A 154 16.78 9.72 0.44
CA ALA A 154 16.18 9.90 -0.88
C ALA A 154 15.90 8.54 -1.55
N ARG A 155 16.86 7.61 -1.52
CA ARG A 155 16.72 6.26 -2.09
C ARG A 155 15.58 5.48 -1.45
N VAL A 156 15.54 5.48 -0.13
CA VAL A 156 14.54 4.68 0.61
C VAL A 156 13.13 5.26 0.46
N VAL A 157 12.97 6.59 0.49
CA VAL A 157 11.66 7.24 0.36
C VAL A 157 11.12 7.16 -1.07
N VAL A 158 11.96 7.48 -2.07
CA VAL A 158 11.55 7.39 -3.48
C VAL A 158 11.35 5.93 -3.89
N GLY A 159 12.24 5.03 -3.44
CA GLY A 159 12.11 3.60 -3.64
C GLY A 159 10.83 3.03 -3.02
N ALA A 160 10.47 3.43 -1.80
CA ALA A 160 9.19 3.05 -1.19
C ALA A 160 8.01 3.49 -2.06
N ALA A 161 7.98 4.74 -2.50
CA ALA A 161 6.91 5.26 -3.35
C ALA A 161 6.83 4.50 -4.68
N PHE A 162 7.95 4.33 -5.39
CA PHE A 162 7.99 3.67 -6.69
C PHE A 162 7.66 2.18 -6.62
N LEU A 163 8.26 1.46 -5.66
CA LEU A 163 8.03 0.04 -5.45
C LEU A 163 6.58 -0.24 -5.04
N GLY A 164 6.02 0.61 -4.16
CA GLY A 164 4.60 0.57 -3.80
C GLY A 164 3.69 0.81 -5.02
N ALA A 165 3.98 1.85 -5.80
CA ALA A 165 3.22 2.17 -7.00
C ALA A 165 3.22 1.02 -8.01
N ILE A 166 4.39 0.45 -8.34
CA ILE A 166 4.46 -0.66 -9.32
C ILE A 166 3.75 -1.90 -8.79
N SER A 167 3.99 -2.28 -7.53
CA SER A 167 3.38 -3.47 -6.94
C SER A 167 1.86 -3.37 -6.96
N ASP A 168 1.31 -2.23 -6.53
CA ASP A 168 -0.13 -2.01 -6.52
C ASP A 168 -0.70 -1.88 -7.94
N ALA A 169 0.04 -1.30 -8.90
CA ALA A 169 -0.35 -1.26 -10.31
C ALA A 169 -0.59 -2.66 -10.87
N MET A 170 0.36 -3.56 -10.62
CA MET A 170 0.29 -4.94 -11.08
C MET A 170 -0.87 -5.66 -10.41
N LEU A 171 -1.03 -5.55 -9.09
CA LEU A 171 -2.11 -6.20 -8.35
C LEU A 171 -3.50 -5.68 -8.74
N LEU A 172 -3.65 -4.35 -8.90
CA LEU A 172 -4.91 -3.74 -9.33
C LEU A 172 -5.25 -4.12 -10.77
N GLY A 173 -4.25 -4.21 -11.65
CA GLY A 173 -4.43 -4.67 -13.03
C GLY A 173 -5.02 -6.08 -13.10
N HIS A 174 -4.51 -7.01 -12.29
CA HIS A 174 -5.08 -8.36 -12.19
C HIS A 174 -6.47 -8.34 -11.53
N TRP A 175 -6.65 -7.53 -10.49
CA TRP A 175 -7.95 -7.43 -9.81
C TRP A 175 -9.05 -6.87 -10.72
N TYR A 176 -8.71 -5.94 -11.61
CA TYR A 176 -9.62 -5.40 -12.62
C TYR A 176 -10.19 -6.47 -13.55
N LEU A 177 -9.44 -7.54 -13.82
CA LEU A 177 -9.92 -8.67 -14.64
C LEU A 177 -10.96 -9.53 -13.90
N VAL A 178 -10.91 -9.55 -12.56
CA VAL A 178 -11.75 -10.41 -11.71
C VAL A 178 -12.94 -9.66 -11.11
N GLN A 179 -12.91 -8.32 -11.11
CA GLN A 179 -14.01 -7.48 -10.62
C GLN A 179 -14.79 -6.83 -11.78
N PRO A 180 -15.96 -7.37 -12.17
CA PRO A 180 -16.78 -6.77 -13.22
C PRO A 180 -17.27 -5.38 -12.81
N GLY A 181 -17.20 -4.43 -13.75
CA GLY A 181 -17.71 -3.07 -13.55
C GLY A 181 -16.82 -2.17 -12.68
N LEU A 182 -15.57 -2.58 -12.39
CA LEU A 182 -14.61 -1.70 -11.73
C LEU A 182 -14.34 -0.47 -12.60
N ALA A 183 -14.41 0.72 -11.99
CA ALA A 183 -14.09 1.96 -12.67
C ALA A 183 -12.62 1.97 -13.12
N ARG A 184 -12.33 2.60 -14.27
CA ARG A 184 -10.95 2.75 -14.75
C ARG A 184 -10.18 3.85 -14.01
N SER A 185 -10.86 4.68 -13.21
CA SER A 185 -10.23 5.82 -12.54
C SER A 185 -9.08 5.42 -11.61
N PRO A 186 -9.21 4.40 -10.74
CA PRO A 186 -8.12 4.00 -9.86
C PRO A 186 -6.91 3.48 -10.64
N LEU A 187 -7.15 2.73 -11.72
CA LEU A 187 -6.08 2.26 -12.62
C LEU A 187 -5.33 3.40 -13.28
N LEU A 188 -6.06 4.33 -13.91
CA LEU A 188 -5.45 5.47 -14.61
C LEU A 188 -4.69 6.37 -13.65
N GLU A 189 -5.21 6.55 -12.43
CA GLU A 189 -4.51 7.29 -11.39
C GLU A 189 -3.19 6.61 -11.01
N LEU A 190 -3.22 5.30 -10.79
CA LEU A 190 -2.04 4.55 -10.40
C LEU A 190 -0.96 4.53 -11.50
N VAL A 191 -1.36 4.38 -12.76
CA VAL A 191 -0.46 4.50 -13.92
C VAL A 191 0.21 5.88 -13.98
N ARG A 192 -0.51 6.96 -13.68
CA ARG A 192 0.07 8.31 -13.62
C ARG A 192 1.11 8.43 -12.52
N TRP A 193 0.84 7.88 -11.34
CA TRP A 193 1.81 7.85 -10.24
C TRP A 193 3.06 7.04 -10.62
N THR A 194 2.89 5.84 -11.19
CA THR A 194 4.02 5.03 -11.66
C THR A 194 4.85 5.78 -12.70
N GLY A 195 4.21 6.42 -13.68
CA GLY A 195 4.90 7.20 -14.71
C GLY A 195 5.64 8.42 -14.14
N ALA A 196 5.05 9.11 -13.16
CA ALA A 196 5.68 10.25 -12.50
C ALA A 196 6.87 9.83 -11.61
N LEU A 197 6.75 8.71 -10.88
CA LEU A 197 7.75 8.23 -9.94
C LEU A 197 8.98 7.59 -10.61
N TRP A 198 8.88 7.17 -11.87
CA TRP A 198 10.02 6.64 -12.63
C TRP A 198 11.18 7.65 -12.71
N LEU A 199 10.89 8.95 -12.88
CA LEU A 199 11.90 10.00 -13.00
C LEU A 199 12.70 10.23 -11.71
N PRO A 200 12.07 10.53 -10.55
CA PRO A 200 12.81 10.69 -9.31
C PRO A 200 13.55 9.40 -8.92
N GLU A 201 12.97 8.22 -9.15
CA GLU A 201 13.66 6.94 -8.90
C GLU A 201 14.94 6.84 -9.72
N LEU A 202 14.86 7.11 -11.02
CA LEU A 202 16.03 7.10 -11.91
C LEU A 202 17.11 8.10 -11.46
N VAL A 203 16.71 9.33 -11.12
CA VAL A 203 17.64 10.37 -10.66
C VAL A 203 18.36 9.94 -9.39
N VAL A 204 17.64 9.37 -8.43
CA VAL A 204 18.18 8.97 -7.14
C VAL A 204 19.06 7.70 -7.24
N LEU A 205 18.75 6.79 -8.17
CA LEU A 205 19.61 5.65 -8.51
C LEU A 205 20.91 6.10 -9.18
N LEU A 206 20.85 7.08 -10.09
CA LEU A 206 22.01 7.63 -10.78
C LEU A 206 22.84 8.59 -9.91
N TRP A 207 22.33 9.02 -8.76
CA TRP A 207 23.07 9.90 -7.85
C TRP A 207 24.30 9.17 -7.28
N PRO A 208 25.53 9.66 -7.54
CA PRO A 208 26.76 9.01 -7.12
C PRO A 208 26.96 9.03 -5.59
N THR A 209 27.39 7.90 -5.03
CA THR A 209 27.81 7.82 -3.62
C THR A 209 29.24 8.35 -3.47
N GLY A 210 29.40 9.62 -3.12
CA GLY A 210 30.69 10.13 -2.61
C GLY A 210 31.57 10.95 -3.57
N MET A 211 31.03 11.57 -4.63
CA MET A 211 31.83 12.49 -5.47
C MET A 211 31.85 13.94 -4.97
N TRP A 212 31.14 14.28 -3.90
CA TRP A 212 31.14 15.64 -3.38
C TRP A 212 32.42 15.99 -2.61
N SER A 213 33.18 15.00 -2.12
CA SER A 213 34.54 15.23 -1.63
C SER A 213 35.54 15.49 -2.77
N VAL A 214 35.31 14.92 -3.96
CA VAL A 214 36.15 15.18 -5.16
C VAL A 214 36.00 16.62 -5.66
N LEU A 215 34.87 17.27 -5.38
CA LEU A 215 34.55 18.62 -5.85
C LEU A 215 34.73 19.71 -4.77
N ASN A 216 34.85 19.34 -3.49
CA ASN A 216 35.07 20.29 -2.38
C ASN A 216 36.52 20.36 -1.87
N GLY A 217 37.44 19.54 -2.41
CA GLY A 217 38.85 19.51 -2.01
C GLY A 217 39.10 18.62 -0.80
#